data_AF-A0A081KE01-F1
#
_entry.id   AF-A0A081KE01-F1
#
_cell.length_a   1.000
_cell.length_b   1.000
_cell.length_c   1.000
_cell.angle_alpha   90.00
_cell.angle_beta   90.00
_cell.angle_gamma   90.00
#
_symmetry.space_group_name_H-M   'P 1'
#
loop_
_entity.id
_entity.type
_entity.pdbx_description
1 polymer ?
#
loop_
_entity_poly.entity_id
_entity_poly.type
_entity_poly.pdbx_seq_one_letter_code
_entity_poly.pdbx_strand_id
1 'polypeptide(L)'
;MSDSVKNKLSTSALARSLELPVGELFRKMEQAGWIERANDSWVLTSKGCEEGGEYTTHVKYGTYIVWPEVVRIGKETVSDNVNIGDQLTATGLAHSAGVSARQINLLFAELGWIKHDESGWKVTAAGMRSGGEQRGSPATDRSWVCWPAAVLDQPAVRSSLKEIRADLTHAIGLDLEADDPINHYRADFPAKLRCADGHLVRSKTELLIDNWLYLAGITHAYERRLPVAESIYGEFYLPAGNVYLEYLGHSGDNLYHQSKLEKLNLYRKYELNVIALEEDQAKQLDVYLPKQLLKYGIRIY
;
A
#
# COMPACT_ATOMS: atom_id res chain seq x y z
N MET A 1 53.78 -1.98 -18.91
CA MET A 1 52.93 -0.93 -19.50
C MET A 1 51.90 -1.61 -20.39
N SER A 2 50.66 -1.68 -19.93
CA SER A 2 49.50 -2.00 -20.74
C SER A 2 48.30 -1.35 -20.07
N ASP A 3 47.99 -0.12 -20.52
CA ASP A 3 46.77 0.59 -20.16
C ASP A 3 45.57 -0.24 -20.62
N SER A 4 44.84 -0.83 -19.66
CA SER A 4 43.52 -1.38 -19.95
C SER A 4 42.55 -0.20 -20.12
N VAL A 5 42.00 -0.07 -21.32
CA VAL A 5 40.93 0.89 -21.62
C VAL A 5 39.76 0.59 -20.68
N LYS A 6 39.58 1.42 -19.64
CA LYS A 6 38.45 1.32 -18.71
C LYS A 6 37.16 1.58 -19.48
N ASN A 7 36.34 0.54 -19.71
CA ASN A 7 35.00 0.67 -20.28
C ASN A 7 34.15 1.54 -19.35
N LYS A 8 33.84 2.77 -19.79
CA LYS A 8 32.93 3.68 -19.10
C LYS A 8 31.54 3.54 -19.69
N LEU A 9 30.53 3.41 -18.85
CA LEU A 9 29.13 3.18 -19.21
C LEU A 9 28.31 4.46 -18.99
N SER A 10 27.34 4.74 -19.85
CA SER A 10 26.34 5.78 -19.55
C SER A 10 25.49 5.36 -18.35
N THR A 11 24.85 6.29 -17.64
CA THR A 11 23.96 5.96 -16.51
C THR A 11 22.92 4.90 -16.88
N SER A 12 22.32 4.98 -18.07
CA SER A 12 21.36 3.97 -18.55
C SER A 12 21.98 2.60 -18.85
N ALA A 13 23.23 2.56 -19.32
CA ALA A 13 23.96 1.32 -19.56
C ALA A 13 24.46 0.69 -18.25
N LEU A 14 24.89 1.52 -17.30
CA LEU A 14 25.26 1.10 -15.95
C LEU A 14 24.06 0.48 -15.22
N ALA A 15 22.87 1.08 -15.34
CA ALA A 15 21.65 0.51 -14.76
C ALA A 15 21.37 -0.91 -15.27
N ARG A 16 21.50 -1.13 -16.58
CA ARG A 16 21.33 -2.46 -17.18
C ARG A 16 22.40 -3.45 -16.71
N SER A 17 23.64 -3.00 -16.59
CA SER A 17 24.75 -3.82 -16.08
C SER A 17 24.58 -4.21 -14.62
N LEU A 18 23.85 -3.40 -13.83
CA LEU A 18 23.54 -3.65 -12.43
C LEU A 18 22.18 -4.33 -12.22
N GLU A 19 21.50 -4.73 -13.30
CA GLU A 19 20.15 -5.31 -13.27
C GLU A 19 19.11 -4.43 -12.55
N LEU A 20 19.32 -3.10 -12.56
CA LEU A 20 18.42 -2.12 -11.96
C LEU A 20 17.54 -1.45 -13.02
N PRO A 21 16.28 -1.11 -12.70
CA PRO A 21 15.49 -0.19 -13.50
C PRO A 21 16.24 1.13 -13.69
N VAL A 22 16.29 1.63 -14.94
CA VAL A 22 17.05 2.86 -15.29
C VAL A 22 16.63 4.04 -14.40
N GLY A 23 15.33 4.25 -14.21
CA GLY A 23 14.82 5.32 -13.35
C GLY A 23 15.21 5.18 -11.87
N GLU A 24 15.42 3.96 -11.39
CA GLU A 24 15.87 3.71 -10.01
C GLU A 24 17.31 4.17 -9.81
N LEU A 25 18.19 3.91 -10.79
CA LEU A 25 19.59 4.33 -10.72
C LEU A 25 19.72 5.86 -10.76
N PHE A 26 18.99 6.53 -11.65
CA PHE A 26 18.96 7.99 -11.70
C PHE A 26 18.49 8.59 -10.36
N ARG A 27 17.43 8.03 -9.77
CA ARG A 27 16.94 8.46 -8.45
C ARG A 27 17.99 8.23 -7.35
N LYS A 28 18.68 7.09 -7.34
CA LYS A 28 19.74 6.78 -6.37
C LYS A 28 20.92 7.76 -6.49
N MET A 29 21.35 8.08 -7.70
CA MET A 29 22.42 9.06 -7.94
C MET A 29 22.00 10.49 -7.60
N GLU A 30 20.75 10.87 -7.89
CA GLU A 30 20.19 12.17 -7.49
C GLU A 30 20.11 12.30 -5.97
N GLN A 31 19.60 11.28 -5.28
CA GLN A 31 19.53 11.23 -3.81
C GLN A 31 20.92 11.24 -3.16
N ALA A 32 21.89 10.57 -3.77
CA ALA A 32 23.29 10.62 -3.33
C ALA A 32 23.95 11.98 -3.56
N GLY A 33 23.27 12.89 -4.28
CA GLY A 33 23.77 14.21 -4.66
C GLY A 33 24.88 14.14 -5.69
N TRP A 34 24.90 13.10 -6.53
CA TRP A 34 25.91 12.91 -7.58
C TRP A 34 25.51 13.58 -8.88
N ILE A 35 24.22 13.56 -9.20
CA ILE A 35 23.63 14.25 -10.33
C ILE A 35 22.48 15.12 -9.87
N GLU A 36 22.17 16.17 -10.61
CA GLU A 36 21.04 17.05 -10.35
C GLU A 36 20.34 17.42 -11.65
N ARG A 37 19.11 17.91 -11.54
CA ARG A 37 18.31 18.29 -12.71
C ARG A 37 18.40 19.80 -12.94
N ALA A 38 18.96 20.20 -14.07
CA ALA A 38 19.02 21.59 -14.50
C ALA A 38 18.57 21.73 -15.96
N ASN A 39 17.63 22.65 -16.22
CA ASN A 39 17.10 22.96 -17.56
C ASN A 39 16.69 21.69 -18.35
N ASP A 40 15.88 20.83 -17.72
CA ASP A 40 15.41 19.54 -18.28
C ASP A 40 16.50 18.51 -18.63
N SER A 41 17.71 18.67 -18.12
CA SER A 41 18.82 17.74 -18.31
C SER A 41 19.47 17.32 -16.98
N TRP A 42 20.09 16.13 -16.98
CA TRP A 42 20.88 15.66 -15.84
C TRP A 42 22.29 16.24 -15.92
N VAL A 43 22.70 16.92 -14.86
CA VAL A 43 24.01 17.56 -14.71
C VAL A 43 24.79 16.84 -13.62
N LEU A 44 26.09 16.67 -13.84
CA LEU A 44 27.02 16.05 -12.91
C LEU A 44 27.45 17.09 -11.87
N THR A 45 27.28 16.77 -10.60
CA THR A 45 27.70 17.62 -9.49
C THR A 45 29.19 17.40 -9.17
N SER A 46 29.79 18.28 -8.36
CA SER A 46 31.16 18.08 -7.86
C SER A 46 31.34 16.75 -7.13
N LYS A 47 30.35 16.33 -6.34
CA LYS A 47 30.35 15.04 -5.63
C LYS A 47 30.24 13.86 -6.60
N GLY A 48 29.46 13.99 -7.67
CA GLY A 48 29.39 12.98 -8.72
C GLY A 48 30.70 12.80 -9.47
N CYS A 49 31.46 13.88 -9.68
CA CYS A 49 32.82 13.81 -10.25
C CYS A 49 33.79 13.05 -9.34
N GLU A 50 33.73 13.29 -8.02
CA GLU A 50 34.57 12.61 -7.02
C GLU A 50 34.30 11.08 -7.00
N GLU A 51 33.08 10.69 -7.29
CA GLU A 51 32.62 9.28 -7.34
C GLU A 51 32.84 8.63 -8.72
N GLY A 52 33.60 9.30 -9.59
CA GLY A 52 34.07 8.79 -10.88
C GLY A 52 33.18 9.13 -12.08
N GLY A 53 32.15 9.96 -11.89
CA GLY A 53 31.35 10.47 -13.00
C GLY A 53 32.16 11.42 -13.87
N GLU A 54 31.99 11.32 -15.19
CA GLU A 54 32.64 12.19 -16.15
C GLU A 54 31.71 12.52 -17.32
N TYR A 55 31.95 13.64 -17.99
CA TYR A 55 31.27 13.94 -19.25
C TYR A 55 31.99 13.31 -20.44
N THR A 56 31.22 12.73 -21.35
CA THR A 56 31.68 12.35 -22.68
C THR A 56 30.78 12.97 -23.74
N THR A 57 31.28 13.13 -24.96
CA THR A 57 30.53 13.70 -26.08
C THR A 57 30.49 12.72 -27.24
N HIS A 58 29.30 12.44 -27.75
CA HIS A 58 29.09 11.56 -28.89
C HIS A 58 28.42 12.30 -30.06
N VAL A 59 28.88 12.05 -31.28
CA VAL A 59 28.44 12.75 -32.51
C VAL A 59 26.92 12.71 -32.72
N LYS A 60 26.27 11.61 -32.31
CA LYS A 60 24.81 11.40 -32.43
C LYS A 60 23.98 11.81 -31.20
N TYR A 61 24.57 11.81 -30.01
CA TYR A 61 23.81 11.88 -28.74
C TYR A 61 24.16 13.09 -27.88
N GLY A 62 25.08 13.94 -28.33
CA GLY A 62 25.53 15.11 -27.58
C GLY A 62 26.38 14.73 -26.38
N THR A 63 26.48 15.64 -25.42
CA THR A 63 27.26 15.47 -24.18
C THR A 63 26.41 14.79 -23.10
N TYR A 64 26.93 13.73 -22.49
CA TYR A 64 26.25 12.98 -21.43
C TYR A 64 27.24 12.42 -20.39
N ILE A 65 26.70 11.98 -19.27
CA ILE A 65 27.47 11.49 -18.12
C ILE A 65 27.79 9.99 -18.29
N VAL A 66 29.04 9.62 -18.04
CA VAL A 66 29.52 8.24 -17.99
C VAL A 66 30.19 7.93 -16.65
N TRP A 67 30.20 6.64 -16.32
CA TRP A 67 30.63 6.09 -15.05
C TRP A 67 31.53 4.87 -15.27
N PRO A 68 32.42 4.53 -14.32
CA PRO A 68 33.09 3.23 -14.31
C PRO A 68 32.08 2.08 -14.30
N GLU A 69 32.49 0.90 -14.77
CA GLU A 69 31.66 -0.32 -14.76
C GLU A 69 31.25 -0.76 -13.35
N VAL A 70 32.06 -0.41 -12.34
CA VAL A 70 31.76 -0.64 -10.92
C VAL A 70 31.67 0.70 -10.22
N VAL A 71 30.45 1.07 -9.79
CA VAL A 71 30.21 2.29 -9.02
C VAL A 71 29.50 1.93 -7.72
N ARG A 72 30.07 2.37 -6.59
CA ARG A 72 29.49 2.16 -5.26
C ARG A 72 28.64 3.38 -4.90
N ILE A 73 27.36 3.32 -5.25
CA ILE A 73 26.42 4.40 -4.93
C ILE A 73 26.07 4.35 -3.45
N GLY A 74 26.90 5.03 -2.67
CA GLY A 74 26.68 5.34 -1.26
C GLY A 74 27.04 4.23 -0.28
N LYS A 75 27.94 4.56 0.65
CA LYS A 75 27.52 4.51 2.06
C LYS A 75 26.28 5.39 2.14
N GLU A 76 25.16 4.75 2.46
CA GLU A 76 23.88 5.39 2.71
C GLU A 76 24.09 6.69 3.50
N THR A 77 23.68 7.82 2.94
CA THR A 77 23.31 8.97 3.78
C THR A 77 21.97 8.62 4.38
N VAL A 78 22.02 7.66 5.31
CA VAL A 78 21.01 7.42 6.32
C VAL A 78 20.88 8.73 7.06
N SER A 79 19.76 9.41 6.91
CA SER A 79 19.31 10.31 7.96
C SER A 79 19.02 9.43 9.19
N ASP A 80 20.05 9.20 10.00
CA ASP A 80 20.17 8.74 11.39
C ASP A 80 19.08 7.88 12.07
N ASN A 81 18.13 7.25 11.38
CA ASN A 81 17.02 6.53 12.02
C ASN A 81 16.59 5.26 11.26
N VAL A 82 17.54 4.48 10.72
CA VAL A 82 17.21 3.15 10.16
C VAL A 82 16.91 2.14 11.26
N ASN A 83 17.56 2.25 12.42
CA ASN A 83 17.33 1.44 13.60
C ASN A 83 17.38 2.33 14.85
N ILE A 84 16.26 2.47 15.56
CA ILE A 84 16.24 3.07 16.91
C ILE A 84 15.92 1.90 17.87
N GLY A 85 16.91 1.02 18.09
CA GLY A 85 16.71 -0.31 18.68
C GLY A 85 16.20 -1.35 17.67
N ASP A 86 15.51 -2.38 18.15
CA ASP A 86 14.85 -3.43 17.31
C ASP A 86 13.63 -2.91 16.51
N GLN A 87 13.43 -1.59 16.51
CA GLN A 87 12.29 -0.89 15.91
C GLN A 87 12.74 -0.15 14.63
N LEU A 88 12.16 -0.54 13.50
CA LEU A 88 12.41 -0.03 12.15
C LEU A 88 11.41 1.05 11.76
N THR A 89 11.87 2.07 11.04
CA THR A 89 10.96 3.00 10.36
C THR A 89 10.34 2.35 9.11
N ALA A 90 9.33 3.00 8.51
CA ALA A 90 8.79 2.57 7.22
C ALA A 90 9.88 2.42 6.13
N THR A 91 10.95 3.21 6.20
CA THR A 91 12.12 3.10 5.31
C THR A 91 12.92 1.82 5.58
N GLY A 92 13.14 1.48 6.85
CA GLY A 92 13.81 0.22 7.23
C GLY A 92 13.00 -0.99 6.76
N LEU A 93 11.69 -1.00 7.00
CA LEU A 93 10.79 -2.07 6.55
C LEU A 93 10.71 -2.19 5.03
N ALA A 94 10.70 -1.05 4.32
CA ALA A 94 10.60 -0.99 2.87
C ALA A 94 11.74 -1.73 2.18
N HIS A 95 12.97 -1.63 2.72
CA HIS A 95 14.13 -2.32 2.19
C HIS A 95 13.94 -3.85 2.19
N SER A 96 13.54 -4.43 3.33
CA SER A 96 13.29 -5.88 3.44
C SER A 96 12.05 -6.34 2.65
N ALA A 97 11.03 -5.47 2.51
CA ALA A 97 9.79 -5.81 1.83
C ALA A 97 9.87 -5.64 0.29
N GLY A 98 10.91 -4.99 -0.25
CA GLY A 98 11.05 -4.73 -1.68
C GLY A 98 10.02 -3.72 -2.22
N VAL A 99 9.54 -2.81 -1.38
CA VAL A 99 8.58 -1.75 -1.74
C VAL A 99 9.07 -0.39 -1.26
N SER A 100 8.38 0.71 -1.58
CA SER A 100 8.73 2.02 -1.07
C SER A 100 8.22 2.25 0.37
N ALA A 101 8.90 3.10 1.13
CA ALA A 101 8.43 3.53 2.47
C ALA A 101 7.03 4.17 2.43
N ARG A 102 6.71 4.85 1.31
CA ARG A 102 5.37 5.39 1.05
C ARG A 102 4.34 4.26 0.96
N GLN A 103 4.63 3.18 0.23
CA GLN A 103 3.73 2.03 0.14
C GLN A 103 3.54 1.34 1.49
N ILE A 104 4.60 1.21 2.31
CA ILE A 104 4.48 0.69 3.68
C ILE A 104 3.53 1.55 4.52
N ASN A 105 3.71 2.88 4.51
CA ASN A 105 2.84 3.77 5.26
C ASN A 105 1.39 3.73 4.76
N LEU A 106 1.18 3.72 3.44
CA LEU A 106 -0.18 3.62 2.87
C LEU A 106 -0.84 2.27 3.21
N LEU A 107 -0.09 1.17 3.20
CA LEU A 107 -0.57 -0.15 3.63
C LEU A 107 -0.97 -0.11 5.11
N PHE A 108 -0.12 0.39 6.00
CA PHE A 108 -0.46 0.49 7.42
C PHE A 108 -1.62 1.46 7.68
N ALA A 109 -1.78 2.50 6.86
CA ALA A 109 -2.92 3.39 6.93
C ALA A 109 -4.22 2.68 6.52
N GLU A 110 -4.18 1.87 5.47
CA GLU A 110 -5.30 1.07 5.00
C GLU A 110 -5.72 0.00 6.03
N LEU A 111 -4.76 -0.65 6.69
CA LEU A 111 -5.03 -1.56 7.81
C LEU A 111 -5.58 -0.85 9.06
N GLY A 112 -5.65 0.49 9.05
CA GLY A 112 -6.12 1.31 10.16
C GLY A 112 -5.12 1.44 11.30
N TRP A 113 -3.86 1.09 11.07
CA TRP A 113 -2.80 1.07 12.08
C TRP A 113 -2.11 2.42 12.26
N ILE A 114 -2.12 3.24 11.21
CA ILE A 114 -1.66 4.62 11.27
C ILE A 114 -2.65 5.55 10.58
N LYS A 115 -2.57 6.84 10.92
CA LYS A 115 -3.29 7.92 10.25
C LYS A 115 -2.34 9.07 9.98
N HIS A 116 -2.59 9.82 8.91
CA HIS A 116 -1.82 11.02 8.60
C HIS A 116 -2.57 12.25 9.11
N ASP A 117 -1.85 13.17 9.74
CA ASP A 117 -2.34 14.51 10.05
C ASP A 117 -1.29 15.59 9.74
N GLU A 118 -1.53 16.83 10.16
CA GLU A 118 -0.65 17.97 9.90
C GLU A 118 0.78 17.77 10.41
N SER A 119 0.96 16.95 11.46
CA SER A 119 2.26 16.65 12.07
C SER A 119 2.95 15.41 11.50
N GLY A 120 2.29 14.67 10.60
CA GLY A 120 2.81 13.46 9.96
C GLY A 120 2.04 12.20 10.34
N TRP A 121 2.74 11.06 10.44
CA TRP A 121 2.10 9.77 10.70
C TRP A 121 1.93 9.53 12.20
N LYS A 122 0.69 9.21 12.59
CA LYS A 122 0.31 8.85 13.95
C LYS A 122 -0.16 7.42 14.05
N VAL A 123 0.33 6.71 15.06
CA VAL A 123 -0.12 5.35 15.37
C VAL A 123 -1.52 5.36 15.97
N THR A 124 -2.35 4.39 15.61
CA THR A 124 -3.69 4.17 16.19
C THR A 124 -3.63 3.14 17.32
N ALA A 125 -4.73 2.92 18.03
CA ALA A 125 -4.83 1.85 19.02
C ALA A 125 -4.56 0.46 18.39
N ALA A 126 -5.09 0.21 17.19
CA ALA A 126 -4.82 -1.00 16.44
C ALA A 126 -3.35 -1.11 16.05
N GLY A 127 -2.73 -0.02 15.58
CA GLY A 127 -1.31 0.00 15.25
C GLY A 127 -0.41 -0.30 16.45
N MET A 128 -0.72 0.24 17.62
CA MET A 128 0.01 -0.07 18.86
C MET A 128 -0.11 -1.56 19.23
N ARG A 129 -1.29 -2.17 19.10
CA ARG A 129 -1.47 -3.62 19.31
C ARG A 129 -0.67 -4.46 18.31
N SER A 130 -0.50 -3.96 17.09
CA SER A 130 0.33 -4.59 16.06
C SER A 130 1.85 -4.32 16.22
N GLY A 131 2.26 -3.65 17.30
CA GLY A 131 3.67 -3.39 17.64
C GLY A 131 4.20 -2.02 17.20
N GLY A 132 3.34 -1.15 16.68
CA GLY A 132 3.70 0.19 16.25
C GLY A 132 4.00 1.13 17.42
N GLU A 133 5.11 1.84 17.34
CA GLU A 133 5.52 2.82 18.34
C GLU A 133 5.54 4.23 17.76
N GLN A 134 4.83 5.16 18.39
CA GLN A 134 4.90 6.57 18.04
C GLN A 134 6.29 7.12 18.36
N ARG A 135 6.85 7.84 17.39
CA ARG A 135 8.03 8.68 17.57
C ARG A 135 7.75 10.08 17.05
N GLY A 136 8.52 11.03 17.53
CA GLY A 136 8.42 12.42 17.11
C GLY A 136 9.69 13.19 17.45
N SER A 137 9.90 14.28 16.75
CA SER A 137 11.00 15.21 17.03
C SER A 137 10.43 16.46 17.67
N PRO A 138 10.73 16.73 18.96
CA PRO A 138 10.30 17.96 19.63
C PRO A 138 10.79 19.24 18.92
N ALA A 139 11.86 19.15 18.13
CA ALA A 139 12.46 20.28 17.43
C ALA A 139 11.76 20.63 16.11
N THR A 140 11.09 19.67 15.47
CA THR A 140 10.50 19.87 14.13
C THR A 140 8.99 19.62 14.08
N ASP A 141 8.38 19.27 15.23
CA ASP A 141 6.97 18.88 15.37
C ASP A 141 6.53 17.77 14.39
N ARG A 142 7.50 16.99 13.89
CA ARG A 142 7.27 15.88 12.96
C ARG A 142 7.08 14.59 13.74
N SER A 143 6.03 13.85 13.38
CA SER A 143 5.65 12.56 13.94
C SER A 143 5.82 11.45 12.90
N TRP A 144 6.37 10.32 13.34
CA TRP A 144 6.48 9.09 12.54
C TRP A 144 6.26 7.86 13.41
N VAL A 145 6.10 6.71 12.78
CA VAL A 145 5.85 5.44 13.47
C VAL A 145 6.97 4.46 13.16
N CYS A 146 7.45 3.76 14.18
CA CYS A 146 8.40 2.66 14.06
C CYS A 146 7.72 1.32 14.37
N TRP A 147 8.29 0.23 13.88
CA TRP A 147 7.72 -1.11 13.96
C TRP A 147 8.82 -2.17 14.14
N PRO A 148 8.55 -3.28 14.85
CA PRO A 148 9.47 -4.42 14.84
C PRO A 148 9.54 -5.03 13.44
N ALA A 149 10.69 -5.60 13.06
CA ALA A 149 10.83 -6.26 11.76
C ALA A 149 9.79 -7.37 11.52
N ALA A 150 9.42 -8.09 12.58
CA ALA A 150 8.41 -9.14 12.58
C ALA A 150 7.00 -8.66 12.20
N VAL A 151 6.74 -7.34 12.13
CA VAL A 151 5.47 -6.81 11.62
C VAL A 151 5.18 -7.28 10.19
N LEU A 152 6.24 -7.49 9.39
CA LEU A 152 6.12 -7.96 8.01
C LEU A 152 5.64 -9.40 7.92
N ASP A 153 5.77 -10.18 9.00
CA ASP A 153 5.33 -11.57 9.06
C ASP A 153 3.84 -11.72 9.44
N GLN A 154 3.19 -10.63 9.86
CA GLN A 154 1.77 -10.68 10.22
C GLN A 154 0.90 -11.01 8.99
N PRO A 155 -0.09 -11.92 9.09
CA PRO A 155 -0.89 -12.35 7.94
C PRO A 155 -1.49 -11.22 7.11
N ALA A 156 -2.06 -10.21 7.77
CA ALA A 156 -2.65 -9.05 7.11
C ALA A 156 -1.64 -8.23 6.27
N VAL A 157 -0.40 -8.11 6.77
CA VAL A 157 0.68 -7.39 6.08
C VAL A 157 1.23 -8.23 4.94
N ARG A 158 1.47 -9.53 5.16
CA ARG A 158 1.94 -10.45 4.11
C ARG A 158 0.99 -10.50 2.92
N SER A 159 -0.31 -10.65 3.17
CA SER A 159 -1.34 -10.64 2.11
C SER A 159 -1.28 -9.35 1.31
N SER A 160 -1.32 -8.21 2.00
CA SER A 160 -1.34 -6.89 1.35
C SER A 160 -0.03 -6.60 0.59
N LEU A 161 1.12 -7.07 1.09
CA LEU A 161 2.41 -6.92 0.39
C LEU A 161 2.50 -7.75 -0.88
N LYS A 162 1.94 -8.98 -0.89
CA LYS A 162 1.85 -9.79 -2.12
C LYS A 162 1.05 -9.05 -3.19
N GLU A 163 -0.10 -8.49 -2.82
CA GLU A 163 -0.95 -7.69 -3.72
C GLU A 163 -0.20 -6.47 -4.27
N ILE A 164 0.45 -5.68 -3.40
CA ILE A 164 1.21 -4.47 -3.82
C ILE A 164 2.38 -4.81 -4.73
N ARG A 165 3.02 -5.96 -4.54
CA ARG A 165 4.14 -6.43 -5.38
C ARG A 165 3.68 -7.01 -6.72
N ALA A 166 2.37 -7.02 -6.98
CA ALA A 166 1.78 -7.72 -8.12
C ALA A 166 2.24 -9.18 -8.19
N ASP A 167 2.41 -9.82 -7.03
CA ASP A 167 2.72 -11.24 -6.95
C ASP A 167 1.47 -12.01 -7.38
N LEU A 168 1.50 -12.53 -8.61
CA LEU A 168 0.37 -13.21 -9.26
C LEU A 168 0.04 -14.57 -8.62
N THR A 169 0.77 -14.99 -7.57
CA THR A 169 0.42 -16.20 -6.79
C THR A 169 -0.97 -16.12 -6.15
N HIS A 170 -1.52 -14.91 -5.93
CA HIS A 170 -2.89 -14.69 -5.45
C HIS A 170 -3.92 -14.41 -6.56
N ALA A 171 -3.53 -14.48 -7.84
CA ALA A 171 -4.48 -14.31 -8.93
C ALA A 171 -5.51 -15.45 -8.91
N ILE A 172 -6.77 -15.12 -9.22
CA ILE A 172 -7.92 -16.04 -9.20
C ILE A 172 -7.53 -17.38 -9.86
N GLY A 173 -7.44 -18.45 -9.06
CA GLY A 173 -7.11 -19.81 -9.50
C GLY A 173 -5.65 -20.27 -9.31
N LEU A 174 -4.77 -19.43 -8.76
CA LEU A 174 -3.36 -19.78 -8.48
C LEU A 174 -3.01 -19.89 -6.98
N ASP A 175 -3.92 -19.49 -6.09
CA ASP A 175 -3.69 -19.57 -4.64
C ASP A 175 -3.85 -21.01 -4.12
N LEU A 176 -2.83 -21.49 -3.43
CA LEU A 176 -2.67 -22.86 -2.93
C LEU A 176 -3.37 -23.13 -1.59
N GLU A 177 -4.15 -22.19 -1.06
CA GLU A 177 -5.04 -22.46 0.09
C GLU A 177 -6.36 -23.05 -0.42
N ALA A 178 -6.27 -24.25 -1.01
CA ALA A 178 -7.39 -24.99 -1.59
C ALA A 178 -8.49 -25.36 -0.59
N ASP A 179 -8.27 -25.13 0.71
CA ASP A 179 -9.16 -25.52 1.82
C ASP A 179 -9.68 -24.31 2.63
N ASP A 180 -9.49 -23.07 2.16
CA ASP A 180 -10.13 -21.91 2.78
C ASP A 180 -11.65 -21.95 2.52
N PRO A 181 -12.50 -21.92 3.56
CA PRO A 181 -13.96 -21.90 3.41
C PRO A 181 -14.48 -20.84 2.43
N ILE A 182 -13.79 -19.71 2.28
CA ILE A 182 -14.20 -18.65 1.34
C ILE A 182 -14.11 -19.11 -0.12
N ASN A 183 -13.17 -19.99 -0.46
CA ASN A 183 -13.00 -20.48 -1.83
C ASN A 183 -14.16 -21.40 -2.22
N HIS A 184 -14.62 -22.24 -1.29
CA HIS A 184 -15.85 -23.02 -1.47
C HIS A 184 -17.07 -22.13 -1.67
N TYR A 185 -17.23 -21.11 -0.81
CA TYR A 185 -18.32 -20.15 -0.94
C TYR A 185 -18.31 -19.42 -2.30
N ARG A 186 -17.13 -18.99 -2.76
CA ARG A 186 -16.97 -18.33 -4.07
C ARG A 186 -17.28 -19.24 -5.26
N ALA A 187 -17.00 -20.54 -5.13
CA ALA A 187 -17.32 -21.54 -6.14
C ALA A 187 -18.83 -21.83 -6.20
N ASP A 188 -19.47 -22.00 -5.05
CA ASP A 188 -20.92 -22.25 -4.94
C ASP A 188 -21.75 -21.02 -5.33
N PHE A 189 -21.24 -19.82 -5.01
CA PHE A 189 -21.89 -18.54 -5.28
C PHE A 189 -20.98 -17.63 -6.12
N PRO A 190 -20.87 -17.86 -7.43
CA PRO A 190 -20.01 -17.06 -8.30
C PRO A 190 -20.53 -15.63 -8.49
N ALA A 191 -19.62 -14.65 -8.45
CA ALA A 191 -19.92 -13.25 -8.74
C ALA A 191 -20.16 -13.04 -10.25
N LYS A 192 -21.40 -12.71 -10.62
CA LYS A 192 -21.87 -12.69 -12.02
C LYS A 192 -22.45 -11.34 -12.45
N LEU A 193 -22.70 -10.44 -11.51
CA LEU A 193 -23.34 -9.17 -11.77
C LEU A 193 -22.27 -8.09 -11.88
N ARG A 194 -22.19 -7.43 -13.03
CA ARG A 194 -21.17 -6.39 -13.28
C ARG A 194 -21.67 -5.03 -12.84
N CYS A 195 -20.93 -4.37 -11.95
CA CYS A 195 -21.17 -3.01 -11.50
C CYS A 195 -20.65 -1.98 -12.51
N ALA A 196 -21.01 -0.71 -12.30
CA ALA A 196 -20.68 0.41 -13.17
C ALA A 196 -19.18 0.75 -13.16
N ASP A 197 -18.49 0.52 -12.04
CA ASP A 197 -17.05 0.72 -11.89
C ASP A 197 -16.20 -0.46 -12.40
N GLY A 198 -16.85 -1.59 -12.70
CA GLY A 198 -16.23 -2.80 -13.21
C GLY A 198 -16.14 -3.95 -12.22
N HIS A 199 -16.52 -3.79 -10.94
CA HIS A 199 -16.60 -4.90 -9.99
C HIS A 199 -17.60 -5.97 -10.45
N LEU A 200 -17.37 -7.22 -9.99
CA LEU A 200 -18.30 -8.33 -10.13
C LEU A 200 -18.83 -8.70 -8.75
N VAL A 201 -20.15 -8.63 -8.57
CA VAL A 201 -20.83 -8.92 -7.31
C VAL A 201 -21.83 -10.08 -7.44
N ARG A 202 -22.35 -10.59 -6.32
CA ARG A 202 -23.17 -11.81 -6.27
C ARG A 202 -24.66 -11.55 -6.21
N SER A 203 -25.08 -10.43 -5.63
CA SER A 203 -26.48 -10.11 -5.37
C SER A 203 -26.89 -8.77 -5.99
N LYS A 204 -28.21 -8.63 -6.23
CA LYS A 204 -28.78 -7.37 -6.71
C LYS A 204 -28.56 -6.23 -5.72
N THR A 205 -28.59 -6.51 -4.42
CA THR A 205 -28.40 -5.48 -3.39
C THR A 205 -26.95 -5.01 -3.34
N GLU A 206 -25.97 -5.91 -3.40
CA GLU A 206 -24.55 -5.52 -3.55
C GLU A 206 -24.35 -4.65 -4.80
N LEU A 207 -24.98 -5.00 -5.93
CA LEU A 207 -24.89 -4.20 -7.15
C LEU A 207 -25.48 -2.79 -6.97
N LEU A 208 -26.58 -2.65 -6.23
CA LEU A 208 -27.16 -1.34 -5.91
C LEU A 208 -26.25 -0.52 -5.00
N ILE A 209 -25.68 -1.15 -3.97
CA ILE A 209 -24.76 -0.49 -3.02
C ILE A 209 -23.49 -0.04 -3.73
N ASP A 210 -22.84 -0.93 -4.50
CA ASP A 210 -21.62 -0.66 -5.25
C ASP A 210 -21.81 0.50 -6.24
N ASN A 211 -22.85 0.42 -7.08
CA ASN A 211 -23.16 1.48 -8.03
C ASN A 211 -23.44 2.81 -7.32
N TRP A 212 -24.09 2.78 -6.15
CA TRP A 212 -24.31 3.99 -5.37
C TRP A 212 -22.98 4.57 -4.87
N LEU A 213 -22.08 3.75 -4.30
CA LEU A 213 -20.76 4.18 -3.85
C LEU A 213 -19.95 4.80 -5.00
N TYR A 214 -19.97 4.15 -6.17
CA TYR A 214 -19.30 4.63 -7.38
C TYR A 214 -19.86 5.99 -7.83
N LEU A 215 -21.17 6.12 -7.97
CA LEU A 215 -21.81 7.36 -8.42
C LEU A 215 -21.66 8.51 -7.40
N ALA A 216 -21.55 8.18 -6.11
CA ALA A 216 -21.23 9.15 -5.05
C ALA A 216 -19.74 9.56 -5.02
N GLY A 217 -18.90 9.00 -5.90
CA GLY A 217 -17.47 9.29 -5.95
C GLY A 217 -16.68 8.70 -4.78
N ILE A 218 -17.23 7.69 -4.10
CA ILE A 218 -16.58 7.06 -2.95
C ILE A 218 -15.68 5.93 -3.45
N THR A 219 -14.36 6.09 -3.25
CA THR A 219 -13.41 4.99 -3.43
C THR A 219 -13.76 3.85 -2.48
N HIS A 220 -13.89 2.64 -3.02
CA HIS A 220 -14.22 1.46 -2.26
C HIS A 220 -13.54 0.22 -2.84
N ALA A 221 -13.44 -0.83 -2.03
CA ALA A 221 -13.00 -2.15 -2.43
C ALA A 221 -14.10 -3.17 -2.11
N TYR A 222 -14.30 -4.15 -2.99
CA TYR A 222 -15.25 -5.25 -2.81
C TYR A 222 -14.56 -6.52 -2.30
N GLU A 223 -15.20 -7.28 -1.40
CA GLU A 223 -14.64 -8.48 -0.76
C GLU A 223 -13.26 -8.26 -0.13
N ARG A 224 -13.06 -7.13 0.56
CA ARG A 224 -11.78 -6.80 1.20
C ARG A 224 -11.57 -7.64 2.46
N ARG A 225 -10.44 -8.34 2.56
CA ARG A 225 -10.04 -9.07 3.77
C ARG A 225 -9.95 -8.13 4.98
N LEU A 226 -10.46 -8.55 6.13
CA LEU A 226 -10.30 -7.84 7.40
C LEU A 226 -8.83 -7.91 7.84
N PRO A 227 -8.29 -6.88 8.53
CA PRO A 227 -6.90 -6.84 9.00
C PRO A 227 -6.71 -7.70 10.26
N VAL A 228 -7.15 -8.96 10.20
CA VAL A 228 -7.16 -9.93 11.31
C VAL A 228 -6.53 -11.24 10.86
N ALA A 229 -6.23 -12.13 11.81
CA ALA A 229 -5.59 -13.40 11.50
C ALA A 229 -6.53 -14.34 10.73
N GLU A 230 -7.80 -14.36 11.12
CA GLU A 230 -8.85 -15.16 10.49
C GLU A 230 -9.08 -14.74 9.02
N SER A 231 -9.39 -15.72 8.16
CA SER A 231 -9.71 -15.46 6.74
C SER A 231 -11.15 -14.98 6.59
N ILE A 232 -11.35 -13.71 6.94
CA ILE A 232 -12.68 -13.08 6.95
C ILE A 232 -12.65 -11.88 6.02
N TYR A 233 -13.70 -11.75 5.22
CA TYR A 233 -13.81 -10.73 4.16
C TYR A 233 -15.03 -9.87 4.41
N GLY A 234 -14.84 -8.55 4.37
CA GLY A 234 -15.91 -7.56 4.38
C GLY A 234 -16.54 -7.45 3.00
N GLU A 235 -17.83 -7.12 2.91
CA GLU A 235 -18.46 -6.95 1.59
C GLU A 235 -17.90 -5.74 0.85
N PHE A 236 -17.86 -4.59 1.53
CA PHE A 236 -17.22 -3.40 1.02
C PHE A 236 -16.30 -2.80 2.08
N TYR A 237 -15.21 -2.20 1.62
CA TYR A 237 -14.30 -1.41 2.46
C TYR A 237 -14.13 -0.01 1.86
N LEU A 238 -14.23 1.01 2.71
CA LEU A 238 -14.15 2.42 2.36
C LEU A 238 -12.88 3.03 2.96
N PRO A 239 -11.78 3.16 2.18
CA PRO A 239 -10.48 3.57 2.70
C PRO A 239 -10.48 4.96 3.34
N ALA A 240 -11.29 5.88 2.82
CA ALA A 240 -11.35 7.26 3.28
C ALA A 240 -11.75 7.40 4.77
N GLY A 241 -12.56 6.47 5.27
CA GLY A 241 -13.02 6.46 6.66
C GLY A 241 -12.49 5.27 7.48
N ASN A 242 -11.63 4.42 6.89
CA ASN A 242 -11.22 3.14 7.46
C ASN A 242 -12.44 2.38 8.02
N VAL A 243 -13.46 2.18 7.18
CA VAL A 243 -14.75 1.64 7.59
C VAL A 243 -15.25 0.60 6.60
N TYR A 244 -15.77 -0.50 7.12
CA TYR A 244 -16.42 -1.55 6.35
C TYR A 244 -17.91 -1.27 6.18
N LEU A 245 -18.50 -1.78 5.12
CA LEU A 245 -19.93 -1.72 4.88
C LEU A 245 -20.44 -3.13 4.62
N GLU A 246 -21.42 -3.56 5.41
CA GLU A 246 -22.02 -4.89 5.39
C GLU A 246 -23.51 -4.79 5.16
N TYR A 247 -24.04 -5.59 4.25
CA TYR A 247 -25.45 -5.86 4.10
C TYR A 247 -25.85 -7.08 4.94
N LEU A 248 -26.81 -6.92 5.85
CA LEU A 248 -27.28 -7.98 6.74
C LEU A 248 -28.37 -8.86 6.13
N GLY A 249 -28.95 -8.46 5.00
CA GLY A 249 -30.01 -9.23 4.34
C GLY A 249 -31.37 -9.20 5.06
N HIS A 250 -32.27 -10.08 4.61
CA HIS A 250 -33.63 -10.22 5.14
C HIS A 250 -33.68 -11.22 6.30
N SER A 251 -34.23 -10.82 7.47
CA SER A 251 -34.29 -11.58 8.75
C SER A 251 -34.99 -12.94 8.72
N GLY A 252 -35.53 -13.36 7.58
CA GLY A 252 -36.27 -14.61 7.42
C GLY A 252 -35.40 -15.87 7.35
N ASP A 253 -34.09 -15.76 7.09
CA ASP A 253 -33.20 -16.91 6.89
C ASP A 253 -32.21 -17.08 8.07
N ASN A 254 -32.54 -17.99 8.99
CA ASN A 254 -31.94 -18.05 10.34
C ASN A 254 -30.42 -18.29 10.33
N LEU A 255 -29.92 -19.16 9.44
CA LEU A 255 -28.49 -19.48 9.33
C LEU A 255 -27.68 -18.31 8.77
N TYR A 256 -28.21 -17.62 7.75
CA TYR A 256 -27.56 -16.46 7.14
C TYR A 256 -27.45 -15.29 8.13
N HIS A 257 -28.50 -15.07 8.91
CA HIS A 257 -28.51 -14.05 9.97
C HIS A 257 -27.49 -14.35 11.07
N GLN A 258 -27.38 -15.61 11.47
CA GLN A 258 -26.44 -16.00 12.52
C GLN A 258 -24.98 -15.74 12.11
N SER A 259 -24.57 -16.14 10.89
CA SER A 259 -23.20 -15.86 10.41
C SER A 259 -22.91 -14.36 10.29
N LYS A 260 -23.91 -13.54 9.93
CA LYS A 260 -23.77 -12.08 9.87
C LYS A 260 -23.61 -11.47 11.27
N LEU A 261 -24.34 -11.96 12.27
CA LEU A 261 -24.18 -11.53 13.66
C LEU A 261 -22.81 -11.91 14.23
N GLU A 262 -22.32 -13.12 13.94
CA GLU A 262 -20.98 -13.57 14.31
C GLU A 262 -19.90 -12.66 13.71
N LYS A 263 -20.06 -12.28 12.42
CA LYS A 263 -19.18 -11.32 11.75
C LYS A 263 -19.20 -9.94 12.41
N LEU A 264 -20.37 -9.43 12.81
CA LEU A 264 -20.47 -8.16 13.57
C LEU A 264 -19.77 -8.24 14.94
N ASN A 265 -19.78 -9.39 15.60
CA ASN A 265 -19.03 -9.58 16.84
C ASN A 265 -17.52 -9.55 16.61
N LEU A 266 -17.04 -10.03 15.47
CA LEU A 266 -15.62 -9.93 15.09
C LEU A 266 -15.21 -8.49 14.84
N TYR A 267 -16.03 -7.70 14.12
CA TYR A 267 -15.78 -6.27 13.97
C TYR A 267 -15.63 -5.58 15.34
N ARG A 268 -16.51 -5.88 16.31
CA ARG A 268 -16.41 -5.35 17.68
C ARG A 268 -15.17 -5.83 18.42
N LYS A 269 -14.86 -7.14 18.37
CA LYS A 269 -13.71 -7.76 19.02
C LYS A 269 -12.40 -7.10 18.59
N TYR A 270 -12.28 -6.78 17.30
CA TYR A 270 -11.07 -6.18 16.72
C TYR A 270 -11.10 -4.65 16.64
N GLU A 271 -12.17 -4.02 17.16
CA GLU A 271 -12.39 -2.56 17.12
C GLU A 271 -12.36 -1.99 15.70
N LEU A 272 -12.90 -2.74 14.74
CA LEU A 272 -13.01 -2.35 13.35
C LEU A 272 -14.32 -1.59 13.14
N ASN A 273 -14.25 -0.47 12.41
CA ASN A 273 -15.44 0.30 12.07
C ASN A 273 -16.28 -0.45 11.03
N VAL A 274 -17.58 -0.53 11.27
CA VAL A 274 -18.53 -1.13 10.34
C VAL A 274 -19.83 -0.35 10.29
N ILE A 275 -20.35 -0.16 9.08
CA ILE A 275 -21.72 0.26 8.81
C ILE A 275 -22.47 -1.01 8.40
N ALA A 276 -23.47 -1.39 9.19
CA ALA A 276 -24.36 -2.50 8.83
C ALA A 276 -25.66 -1.94 8.24
N LEU A 277 -26.04 -2.44 7.07
CA LEU A 277 -27.27 -2.12 6.35
C LEU A 277 -28.28 -3.25 6.50
N GLU A 278 -29.47 -2.88 6.96
CA GLU A 278 -30.65 -3.75 6.88
C GLU A 278 -31.35 -3.59 5.52
N GLU A 279 -32.29 -4.49 5.21
CA GLU A 279 -33.00 -4.50 3.92
C GLU A 279 -33.69 -3.16 3.60
N ASP A 280 -34.41 -2.58 4.56
CA ASP A 280 -35.15 -1.33 4.33
C ASP A 280 -34.22 -0.12 4.19
N GLN A 281 -33.03 -0.19 4.79
CA GLN A 281 -31.98 0.83 4.62
C GLN A 281 -31.32 0.70 3.24
N ALA A 282 -31.11 -0.52 2.76
CA ALA A 282 -30.57 -0.79 1.43
C ALA A 282 -31.52 -0.33 0.29
N LYS A 283 -32.82 -0.24 0.54
CA LYS A 283 -33.80 0.36 -0.38
C LYS A 283 -33.73 1.90 -0.42
N GLN A 284 -33.07 2.53 0.55
CA GLN A 284 -33.05 3.98 0.76
C GLN A 284 -31.62 4.51 0.98
N LEU A 285 -30.69 4.09 0.12
CA LEU A 285 -29.26 4.41 0.24
C LEU A 285 -28.99 5.92 0.31
N ASP A 286 -29.64 6.72 -0.53
CA ASP A 286 -29.51 8.18 -0.57
C ASP A 286 -29.89 8.88 0.75
N VAL A 287 -30.69 8.24 1.60
CA VAL A 287 -31.10 8.80 2.89
C VAL A 287 -30.19 8.33 4.02
N TYR A 288 -29.81 7.04 3.99
CA TYR A 288 -29.14 6.40 5.10
C TYR A 288 -27.61 6.52 5.01
N LEU A 289 -27.01 6.21 3.86
CA LEU A 289 -25.56 6.21 3.71
C LEU A 289 -24.91 7.57 3.98
N PRO A 290 -25.41 8.72 3.49
CA PRO A 290 -24.78 10.02 3.79
C PRO A 290 -24.62 10.27 5.30
N LYS A 291 -25.65 9.96 6.09
CA LYS A 291 -25.65 10.17 7.54
C LYS A 291 -24.67 9.24 8.25
N GLN A 292 -24.56 7.99 7.79
CA GLN A 292 -23.67 7.00 8.39
C GLN A 292 -22.21 7.27 8.02
N LEU A 293 -21.94 7.58 6.75
CA LEU A 293 -20.62 7.90 6.23
C LEU A 293 -20.01 9.12 6.93
N LEU A 294 -20.83 10.13 7.22
CA LEU A 294 -20.38 11.34 7.92
C LEU A 294 -19.77 11.05 9.30
N LYS A 295 -20.25 10.01 10.00
CA LYS A 295 -19.70 9.59 11.31
C LYS A 295 -18.25 9.13 11.22
N TYR A 296 -17.81 8.72 10.03
CA TYR A 296 -16.45 8.27 9.73
C TYR A 296 -15.68 9.29 8.90
N GLY A 297 -16.15 10.55 8.84
CA GLY A 297 -15.48 11.63 8.12
C GLY A 297 -15.62 11.56 6.60
N ILE A 298 -16.40 10.61 6.08
CA ILE A 298 -16.68 10.50 4.64
C ILE A 298 -17.84 11.44 4.32
N ARG A 299 -17.53 12.52 3.60
CA ARG A 299 -18.53 13.50 3.15
C ARG A 299 -18.89 13.23 1.71
N ILE A 300 -20.18 13.25 1.42
CA ILE A 300 -20.73 13.25 0.07
C ILE A 300 -21.49 14.56 -0.12
N TYR A 301 -21.13 15.30 -1.16
CA TYR A 301 -21.66 16.63 -1.51
C TYR A 301 -21.53 17.71 -0.43
#